data_AF-A0A4U1EL38-F1
#
_entry.id   AF-A0A4U1EL38-F1
#
_cell.length_a   1.000
_cell.length_b   1.000
_cell.length_c   1.000
_cell.angle_alpha   90.00
_cell.angle_beta   90.00
_cell.angle_gamma   90.00
#
_symmetry.space_group_name_H-M   'P 1'
#
loop_
_entity.id
_entity.type
_entity.pdbx_description
1 polymer ?
#
loop_
_entity_poly.entity_id
_entity_poly.type
_entity_poly.pdbx_seq_one_letter_code
_entity_poly.pdbx_strand_id
1 'polypeptide(L)'
;MAYYGKCIETVIKLLDQVKPEKDSPEQFLEAAATSLQTLSPQEQAFIMEVLSGCLEYRKLLTIVVDAFYVRDGRLCLWADYSLFEVICYLATFQLEELGFQLFCSIVKSQPVHKVCKFLGFLFNPLNLGSWIKDEWSLIYETTHVKEQWIDPLMRWQPEVQELLNQLQGALTNQPPLPKTKAKVTEPKEFNLTAPRPHAIPVPEPVPVVAKTRPVPRSTYRPPKEQRLLETTKRYNRRKAEELLLRASVEEMRCARPRPQGEPPVEDSKKKLRLRFPPRILKAPKLTFYRPNDDSPVKLNTAAILREGALYQRQVERELQRVDKLTDGAGDLSEFLKWQRKTRAKDLEEQLATGECRRLQGKLSREEAVLARRQVVQENKQKADQKKEEVTGRPGWLGPGLAVPVVAAPRHFLLKPPESRMDVLAGASLPVSLLVGLAAAQMRQEPAGPRGPAVAPSP
;
A
#
# COMPACT_ATOMS: atom_id res chain seq x y z
N MET A 1 21.75 -36.49 6.93
CA MET A 1 20.79 -35.37 7.17
C MET A 1 20.38 -34.62 5.89
N ALA A 2 21.13 -34.70 4.78
CA ALA A 2 20.76 -34.08 3.50
C ALA A 2 19.79 -34.91 2.61
N TYR A 3 19.31 -36.04 3.12
CA TYR A 3 18.50 -37.01 2.38
C TYR A 3 17.06 -36.51 2.18
N TYR A 4 16.35 -36.24 3.29
CA TYR A 4 14.97 -35.74 3.23
C TYR A 4 14.85 -34.35 2.63
N GLY A 5 15.89 -33.51 2.80
CA GLY A 5 15.95 -32.20 2.13
C GLY A 5 15.85 -32.31 0.62
N LYS A 6 16.63 -33.22 0.01
CA LYS A 6 16.57 -33.49 -1.44
C LYS A 6 15.24 -34.08 -1.87
N CYS A 7 14.66 -34.99 -1.07
CA CYS A 7 13.34 -35.56 -1.35
C CYS A 7 12.26 -34.49 -1.41
N ILE A 8 12.24 -33.56 -0.45
CA ILE A 8 11.28 -32.45 -0.42
C ILE A 8 11.52 -31.50 -1.60
N GLU A 9 12.77 -31.19 -1.93
CA GLU A 9 13.08 -30.41 -3.14
C GLU A 9 12.56 -31.06 -4.42
N THR A 10 12.61 -32.40 -4.53
CA THR A 10 12.04 -33.11 -5.66
C THR A 10 10.51 -33.05 -5.67
N VAL A 11 9.85 -33.20 -4.52
CA VAL A 11 8.38 -33.06 -4.40
C VAL A 11 7.95 -31.65 -4.82
N ILE A 12 8.64 -30.61 -4.36
CA ILE A 12 8.35 -29.21 -4.70
C ILE A 12 8.42 -29.00 -6.22
N LYS A 13 9.50 -29.48 -6.86
CA LYS A 13 9.67 -29.37 -8.31
C LYS A 13 8.58 -30.09 -9.09
N LEU A 14 8.06 -31.20 -8.57
CA LEU A 14 6.96 -31.93 -9.19
C LEU A 14 5.64 -31.18 -9.00
N LEU A 15 5.35 -30.70 -7.80
CA LEU A 15 4.14 -29.90 -7.51
C LEU A 15 4.07 -28.61 -8.34
N ASP A 16 5.20 -27.94 -8.55
CA ASP A 16 5.28 -26.73 -9.40
C ASP A 16 4.92 -26.99 -10.87
N GLN A 17 5.03 -28.25 -11.33
CA GLN A 17 4.68 -28.64 -12.69
C GLN A 17 3.20 -28.99 -12.86
N VAL A 18 2.48 -29.25 -11.76
CA VAL A 18 1.09 -29.68 -11.78
C VAL A 18 0.17 -28.55 -12.24
N LYS A 19 -0.59 -28.79 -13.31
CA LYS A 19 -1.64 -27.88 -13.78
C LYS A 19 -3.01 -28.42 -13.33
N PRO A 20 -3.64 -27.83 -12.31
CA PRO A 20 -4.87 -28.36 -11.71
C PRO A 20 -6.07 -28.45 -12.67
N GLU A 21 -6.07 -27.67 -13.76
CA GLU A 21 -7.16 -27.66 -14.75
C GLU A 21 -7.00 -28.70 -15.86
N LYS A 22 -5.81 -29.27 -16.05
CA LYS A 22 -5.46 -30.08 -17.23
C LYS A 22 -5.01 -31.49 -16.91
N ASP A 23 -4.37 -31.68 -15.76
CA ASP A 23 -3.72 -32.94 -15.44
C ASP A 23 -4.63 -33.77 -14.53
N SER A 24 -4.96 -34.99 -14.94
CA SER A 24 -5.57 -35.95 -14.02
C SER A 24 -4.53 -36.40 -12.99
N PRO A 25 -4.87 -36.46 -11.69
CA PRO A 25 -3.91 -36.74 -10.62
C PRO A 25 -3.24 -38.11 -10.78
N GLU A 26 -3.99 -39.12 -11.23
CA GLU A 26 -3.48 -40.48 -11.44
C GLU A 26 -2.41 -40.54 -12.55
N GLN A 27 -2.68 -39.97 -13.72
CA GLN A 27 -1.71 -39.93 -14.83
C GLN A 27 -0.45 -39.13 -14.46
N PHE A 28 -0.61 -38.07 -13.66
CA PHE A 28 0.52 -37.29 -13.16
C PHE A 28 1.38 -38.10 -12.20
N LEU A 29 0.77 -38.85 -11.27
CA LEU A 29 1.49 -39.73 -10.35
C LEU A 29 2.23 -40.86 -11.09
N GLU A 30 1.64 -41.43 -12.14
CA GLU A 30 2.32 -42.42 -12.99
C GLU A 30 3.53 -41.82 -13.71
N ALA A 31 3.37 -40.63 -14.30
CA ALA A 31 4.47 -39.91 -14.94
C ALA A 31 5.58 -39.54 -13.93
N ALA A 32 5.21 -39.08 -12.74
CA ALA A 32 6.15 -38.82 -11.66
C ALA A 32 6.91 -40.10 -11.25
N ALA A 33 6.20 -41.22 -11.07
CA ALA A 33 6.80 -42.50 -10.72
C ALA A 33 7.81 -42.97 -11.78
N THR A 34 7.52 -42.80 -13.07
CA THR A 34 8.48 -43.12 -14.14
C THR A 34 9.72 -42.22 -14.12
N SER A 35 9.57 -40.93 -13.83
CA SER A 35 10.69 -39.99 -13.72
C SER A 35 11.62 -40.28 -12.51
N LEU A 36 11.06 -40.86 -11.44
CA LEU A 36 11.76 -41.14 -10.19
C LEU A 36 12.41 -42.53 -10.13
N GLN A 37 12.32 -43.36 -11.18
CA GLN A 37 12.91 -44.71 -11.24
C GLN A 37 14.44 -44.74 -11.02
N THR A 38 15.10 -43.60 -11.12
CA THR A 38 16.56 -43.47 -10.91
C THR A 38 16.96 -43.32 -9.44
N LEU A 39 16.01 -43.07 -8.53
CA LEU A 39 16.24 -42.89 -7.11
C LEU A 39 16.15 -44.23 -6.35
N SER A 40 16.60 -44.24 -5.09
CA SER A 40 16.46 -45.43 -4.25
C SER A 40 14.98 -45.73 -3.94
N PRO A 41 14.59 -47.00 -3.75
CA PRO A 41 13.19 -47.38 -3.56
C PRO A 41 12.55 -46.74 -2.33
N GLN A 42 13.35 -46.46 -1.28
CA GLN A 42 12.89 -45.76 -0.07
C GLN A 42 12.66 -44.27 -0.33
N GLU A 43 13.52 -43.60 -1.11
CA GLU A 43 13.31 -42.20 -1.51
C GLU A 43 12.06 -42.07 -2.37
N GLN A 44 11.91 -42.99 -3.32
CA GLN A 44 10.77 -43.01 -4.21
C GLN A 44 9.46 -43.21 -3.46
N ALA A 45 9.41 -44.17 -2.53
CA ALA A 45 8.21 -44.40 -1.72
C ALA A 45 7.81 -43.16 -0.92
N PHE A 46 8.78 -42.53 -0.23
CA PHE A 46 8.53 -41.31 0.53
C PHE A 46 8.08 -40.13 -0.35
N ILE A 47 8.75 -39.90 -1.48
CA ILE A 47 8.38 -38.83 -2.42
C ILE A 47 6.97 -39.06 -2.97
N MET A 48 6.64 -40.30 -3.34
CA MET A 48 5.32 -40.63 -3.90
C MET A 48 4.21 -40.48 -2.87
N GLU A 49 4.43 -40.90 -1.63
CA GLU A 49 3.46 -40.76 -0.54
C GLU A 49 3.17 -39.30 -0.20
N VAL A 50 4.23 -38.48 -0.09
CA VAL A 50 4.06 -37.04 0.16
C VAL A 50 3.39 -36.35 -1.02
N LEU A 51 3.75 -36.71 -2.25
CA LEU A 51 3.17 -36.15 -3.47
C LEU A 51 1.69 -36.52 -3.61
N SER A 52 1.32 -37.79 -3.42
CA SER A 52 -0.06 -38.24 -3.50
C SER A 52 -0.92 -37.55 -2.44
N GLY A 53 -0.44 -37.50 -1.20
CA GLY A 53 -1.15 -36.82 -0.12
C GLY A 53 -1.32 -35.31 -0.34
N CYS A 54 -0.31 -34.62 -0.88
CA CYS A 54 -0.44 -33.21 -1.25
C CYS A 54 -1.49 -32.98 -2.35
N LEU A 55 -1.63 -33.92 -3.29
CA LEU A 55 -2.64 -33.84 -4.35
C LEU A 55 -4.06 -34.15 -3.84
N GLU A 56 -4.21 -35.17 -3.00
CA GLU A 56 -5.49 -35.58 -2.42
C GLU A 56 -6.07 -34.49 -1.52
N TYR A 57 -5.26 -33.96 -0.60
CA TYR A 57 -5.69 -32.96 0.39
C TYR A 57 -5.46 -31.51 -0.07
N ARG A 58 -5.19 -31.29 -1.36
CA ARG A 58 -4.85 -29.96 -1.91
C ARG A 58 -5.83 -28.86 -1.51
N LYS A 59 -7.13 -29.16 -1.50
CA LYS A 59 -8.16 -28.18 -1.12
C LYS A 59 -8.04 -27.72 0.34
N LEU A 60 -7.62 -28.59 1.25
CA LEU A 60 -7.41 -28.24 2.66
C LEU A 60 -6.11 -27.47 2.85
N LEU A 61 -5.04 -27.91 2.17
CA LEU A 61 -3.72 -27.29 2.25
C LEU A 61 -3.75 -25.87 1.71
N THR A 62 -4.40 -25.65 0.56
CA THR A 62 -4.55 -24.33 -0.07
C THR A 62 -5.24 -23.32 0.84
N ILE A 63 -6.30 -23.70 1.58
CA ILE A 63 -6.98 -22.82 2.55
C ILE A 63 -6.00 -22.27 3.59
N VAL A 64 -5.16 -23.15 4.15
CA VAL A 64 -4.20 -22.76 5.19
C VAL A 64 -3.07 -21.90 4.62
N VAL A 65 -2.52 -22.31 3.48
CA VAL A 65 -1.39 -21.61 2.85
C VAL A 65 -1.84 -20.22 2.33
N ASP A 66 -3.01 -20.12 1.72
CA ASP A 66 -3.58 -18.83 1.28
C ASP A 66 -3.82 -17.89 2.47
N ALA A 67 -4.40 -18.41 3.56
CA ALA A 67 -4.60 -17.62 4.78
C ALA A 67 -3.27 -17.16 5.39
N PHE A 68 -2.23 -17.99 5.34
CA PHE A 68 -0.88 -17.61 5.75
C PHE A 68 -0.38 -16.43 4.92
N TYR A 69 -0.45 -16.48 3.58
CA TYR A 69 0.01 -15.39 2.71
C TYR A 69 -0.73 -14.07 2.95
N VAL A 70 -2.02 -14.12 3.27
CA VAL A 70 -2.83 -12.94 3.58
C VAL A 70 -2.43 -12.30 4.91
N ARG A 71 -2.18 -13.10 5.95
CA ARG A 71 -1.92 -12.62 7.32
C ARG A 71 -0.44 -12.37 7.58
N ASP A 72 0.35 -13.44 7.61
CA ASP A 72 1.74 -13.42 8.12
C ASP A 72 2.81 -13.62 7.02
N GLY A 73 2.43 -14.13 5.85
CA GLY A 73 3.31 -14.52 4.75
C GLY A 73 3.76 -13.37 3.83
N ARG A 74 3.54 -12.10 4.18
CA ARG A 74 3.87 -10.93 3.32
C ARG A 74 5.34 -10.86 2.86
N LEU A 75 6.24 -11.50 3.59
CA LEU A 75 7.69 -11.53 3.28
C LEU A 75 8.11 -12.82 2.55
N CYS A 76 7.20 -13.76 2.36
CA CYS A 76 7.44 -15.02 1.65
C CYS A 76 7.16 -14.84 0.17
N LEU A 77 7.96 -15.49 -0.68
CA LEU A 77 7.78 -15.43 -2.13
C LEU A 77 6.77 -16.48 -2.57
N TRP A 78 6.00 -16.20 -3.62
CA TRP A 78 5.10 -17.18 -4.22
C TRP A 78 5.81 -18.47 -4.70
N ALA A 79 7.11 -18.41 -4.98
CA ALA A 79 7.91 -19.59 -5.29
C ALA A 79 8.03 -20.57 -4.09
N ASP A 80 7.81 -20.11 -2.87
CA ASP A 80 7.82 -20.95 -1.66
C ASP A 80 6.43 -21.55 -1.37
N TYR A 81 5.42 -21.33 -2.21
CA TYR A 81 4.05 -21.79 -1.98
C TYR A 81 3.98 -23.32 -1.86
N SER A 82 4.56 -24.05 -2.81
CA SER A 82 4.63 -25.51 -2.80
C SER A 82 5.43 -26.06 -1.61
N LEU A 83 6.43 -25.33 -1.12
CA LEU A 83 7.14 -25.68 0.12
C LEU A 83 6.18 -25.64 1.32
N PHE A 84 5.36 -24.60 1.43
CA PHE A 84 4.40 -24.51 2.54
C PHE A 84 3.28 -25.54 2.44
N GLU A 85 2.82 -25.89 1.23
CA GLU A 85 1.87 -27.00 1.04
C GLU A 85 2.45 -28.33 1.55
N VAL A 86 3.69 -28.67 1.16
CA VAL A 86 4.35 -29.90 1.60
C VAL A 86 4.57 -29.91 3.12
N ILE A 87 5.05 -28.80 3.69
CA ILE A 87 5.23 -28.69 5.14
C ILE A 87 3.90 -28.78 5.88
N CYS A 88 2.83 -28.19 5.33
CA CYS A 88 1.49 -28.29 5.90
C CYS A 88 1.02 -29.75 5.90
N TYR A 89 1.12 -30.45 4.77
CA TYR A 89 0.77 -31.87 4.69
C TYR A 89 1.54 -32.72 5.70
N LEU A 90 2.86 -32.51 5.77
CA LEU A 90 3.71 -33.24 6.71
C LEU A 90 3.34 -32.98 8.17
N ALA A 91 2.99 -31.74 8.51
CA ALA A 91 2.62 -31.36 9.85
C ALA A 91 1.22 -31.85 10.25
N THR A 92 0.26 -31.91 9.31
CA THR A 92 -1.13 -32.25 9.60
C THR A 92 -1.41 -33.74 9.55
N PHE A 93 -0.84 -34.47 8.58
CA PHE A 93 -1.18 -35.88 8.34
C PHE A 93 -0.07 -36.85 8.74
N GLN A 94 1.18 -36.46 8.50
CA GLN A 94 2.32 -37.38 8.63
C GLN A 94 3.13 -37.19 9.93
N LEU A 95 2.77 -36.23 10.78
CA LEU A 95 3.56 -35.93 11.99
C LEU A 95 3.57 -37.08 13.00
N GLU A 96 2.44 -37.79 13.14
CA GLU A 96 2.31 -38.93 14.05
C GLU A 96 2.99 -40.19 13.47
N GLU A 97 2.93 -40.39 12.15
CA GLU A 97 3.51 -41.55 11.46
C GLU A 97 5.03 -41.45 11.27
N LEU A 98 5.55 -40.28 10.85
CA LEU A 98 6.99 -40.01 10.76
C LEU A 98 7.66 -39.89 12.13
N GLY A 99 6.91 -39.40 13.12
CA GLY A 99 7.41 -39.06 14.43
C GLY A 99 8.19 -37.73 14.48
N PHE A 100 8.16 -37.13 15.66
CA PHE A 100 8.64 -35.76 15.88
C PHE A 100 10.13 -35.54 15.56
N GLN A 101 10.99 -36.53 15.82
CA GLN A 101 12.44 -36.40 15.58
C GLN A 101 12.78 -36.31 14.09
N LEU A 102 12.12 -37.11 13.26
CA LEU A 102 12.29 -37.04 11.80
C LEU A 102 11.73 -35.73 11.26
N PHE A 103 10.56 -35.31 11.73
CA PHE A 103 9.98 -34.01 11.42
C PHE A 103 10.93 -32.84 11.76
N CYS A 104 11.54 -32.86 12.94
CA CYS A 104 12.56 -31.87 13.32
C CYS A 104 13.76 -31.86 12.36
N SER A 105 14.21 -33.03 11.92
CA SER A 105 15.32 -33.14 10.96
C SER A 105 14.95 -32.57 9.58
N ILE A 106 13.70 -32.77 9.16
CA ILE A 106 13.12 -32.23 7.94
C ILE A 106 13.07 -30.70 8.02
N VAL A 107 12.47 -30.15 9.07
CA VAL A 107 12.35 -28.69 9.27
C VAL A 107 13.72 -28.01 9.28
N LYS A 108 14.72 -28.62 9.90
CA LYS A 108 16.12 -28.13 9.93
C LYS A 108 16.81 -28.17 8.55
N SER A 109 16.38 -29.05 7.65
CA SER A 109 16.94 -29.16 6.29
C SER A 109 16.38 -28.11 5.32
N GLN A 110 15.25 -27.49 5.67
CA GLN A 110 14.54 -26.49 4.87
C GLN A 110 14.91 -25.07 5.32
N PRO A 111 14.52 -24.00 4.59
CA PRO A 111 14.81 -22.62 5.01
C PRO A 111 14.13 -22.28 6.34
N VAL A 112 14.87 -22.48 7.44
CA VAL A 112 14.39 -22.46 8.83
C VAL A 112 13.56 -21.23 9.16
N HIS A 113 14.01 -20.03 8.77
CA HIS A 113 13.26 -18.79 9.03
C HIS A 113 11.85 -18.80 8.42
N LYS A 114 11.71 -19.31 7.19
CA LYS A 114 10.41 -19.35 6.49
C LYS A 114 9.50 -20.41 7.11
N VAL A 115 10.04 -21.61 7.32
CA VAL A 115 9.30 -22.75 7.87
C VAL A 115 8.86 -22.48 9.32
N CYS A 116 9.74 -21.91 10.16
CA CYS A 116 9.37 -21.55 11.54
C CYS A 116 8.23 -20.52 11.58
N LYS A 117 8.24 -19.55 10.67
CA LYS A 117 7.16 -18.56 10.58
C LYS A 117 5.83 -19.20 10.19
N PHE A 118 5.86 -20.13 9.23
CA PHE A 118 4.68 -20.87 8.79
C PHE A 118 4.15 -21.80 9.89
N LEU A 119 5.01 -22.58 10.53
CA LEU A 119 4.63 -23.47 11.63
C LEU A 119 4.08 -22.69 12.82
N GLY A 120 4.64 -21.52 13.14
CA GLY A 120 4.08 -20.63 14.17
C GLY A 120 2.69 -20.11 13.83
N PHE A 121 2.37 -19.95 12.55
CA PHE A 121 1.03 -19.60 12.08
C PHE A 121 0.06 -20.79 12.17
N LEU A 122 0.48 -21.97 11.69
CA LEU A 122 -0.32 -23.20 11.67
C LEU A 122 -0.65 -23.69 13.08
N PHE A 123 0.35 -23.77 13.97
CA PHE A 123 0.18 -24.25 15.35
C PHE A 123 -0.31 -23.18 16.33
N ASN A 124 -0.81 -22.05 15.83
CA ASN A 124 -1.44 -21.06 16.69
C ASN A 124 -2.82 -21.59 17.16
N PRO A 125 -3.04 -21.78 18.48
CA PRO A 125 -4.28 -22.39 18.99
C PRO A 125 -5.51 -21.56 18.64
N LEU A 126 -5.37 -20.23 18.49
CA LEU A 126 -6.47 -19.37 18.07
C LEU A 126 -6.87 -19.65 16.62
N ASN A 127 -5.89 -19.88 15.74
CA ASN A 127 -6.16 -20.17 14.34
C ASN A 127 -6.76 -21.57 14.17
N LEU A 128 -6.16 -22.59 14.81
CA LEU A 128 -6.62 -23.99 14.75
C LEU A 128 -8.04 -24.14 15.30
N GLY A 129 -8.31 -23.58 16.47
CA GLY A 129 -9.59 -23.76 17.17
C GLY A 129 -10.75 -22.92 16.62
N SER A 130 -10.49 -21.95 15.73
CA SER A 130 -11.52 -21.12 15.12
C SER A 130 -11.58 -21.34 13.62
N TRP A 131 -10.98 -20.45 12.85
CA TRP A 131 -11.12 -20.36 11.40
C TRP A 131 -10.63 -21.62 10.66
N ILE A 132 -9.50 -22.26 11.05
CA ILE A 132 -9.02 -23.47 10.34
C ILE A 132 -10.08 -24.56 10.41
N LYS A 133 -10.55 -24.83 11.63
CA LYS A 133 -11.57 -25.82 11.89
C LYS A 133 -12.85 -25.49 11.13
N ASP A 134 -13.29 -24.24 11.15
CA ASP A 134 -14.53 -23.81 10.48
C ASP A 134 -14.44 -23.99 8.96
N GLU A 135 -13.33 -23.59 8.33
CA GLU A 135 -13.12 -23.74 6.89
C GLU A 135 -12.95 -25.20 6.47
N TRP A 136 -12.22 -26.00 7.23
CA TRP A 136 -12.09 -27.45 6.95
C TRP A 136 -13.43 -28.17 7.13
N SER A 137 -14.27 -27.71 8.06
CA SER A 137 -15.62 -28.23 8.28
C SER A 137 -16.60 -27.91 7.14
N LEU A 138 -16.25 -27.01 6.21
CA LEU A 138 -17.02 -26.80 4.98
C LEU A 138 -16.79 -27.90 3.96
N ILE A 139 -15.65 -28.61 4.03
CA ILE A 139 -15.27 -29.66 3.10
C ILE A 139 -15.54 -31.04 3.70
N TYR A 140 -15.28 -31.22 4.99
CA TYR A 140 -15.42 -32.49 5.72
C TYR A 140 -16.33 -32.35 6.95
N GLU A 141 -16.76 -33.47 7.50
CA GLU A 141 -17.61 -33.49 8.68
C GLU A 141 -16.91 -32.87 9.90
N THR A 142 -17.61 -32.00 10.63
CA THR A 142 -17.06 -31.24 11.77
C THR A 142 -16.45 -32.12 12.88
N THR A 143 -17.03 -33.30 13.10
CA THR A 143 -16.58 -34.28 14.11
C THR A 143 -15.26 -34.88 13.69
N HIS A 144 -15.19 -35.35 12.45
CA HIS A 144 -13.99 -35.90 11.83
C HIS A 144 -12.83 -34.90 11.79
N VAL A 145 -13.08 -33.67 11.33
CA VAL A 145 -12.07 -32.59 11.29
C VAL A 145 -11.50 -32.32 12.68
N LYS A 146 -12.38 -32.28 13.69
CA LYS A 146 -11.97 -32.00 15.06
C LYS A 146 -11.11 -33.14 15.62
N GLU A 147 -11.61 -34.37 15.57
CA GLU A 147 -10.99 -35.53 16.22
C GLU A 147 -9.73 -35.99 15.51
N GLN A 148 -9.70 -35.97 14.18
CA GLN A 148 -8.60 -36.53 13.41
C GLN A 148 -7.50 -35.52 13.07
N TRP A 149 -7.82 -34.22 12.94
CA TRP A 149 -6.85 -33.23 12.49
C TRP A 149 -6.57 -32.17 13.55
N ILE A 150 -7.61 -31.52 14.08
CA ILE A 150 -7.42 -30.41 15.03
C ILE A 150 -6.87 -30.90 16.37
N ASP A 151 -7.46 -31.95 16.95
CA ASP A 151 -7.05 -32.44 18.27
C ASP A 151 -5.59 -32.96 18.27
N PRO A 152 -5.12 -33.73 17.25
CA PRO A 152 -3.71 -34.10 17.13
C PRO A 152 -2.78 -32.89 16.95
N LEU A 153 -3.15 -31.90 16.12
CA LEU A 153 -2.35 -30.67 15.96
C LEU A 153 -2.24 -29.89 17.26
N MET A 154 -3.32 -29.81 18.03
CA MET A 154 -3.34 -29.17 19.34
C MET A 154 -2.50 -29.94 20.37
N ARG A 155 -2.45 -31.27 20.28
CA ARG A 155 -1.58 -32.11 21.11
C ARG A 155 -0.09 -31.87 20.84
N TRP A 156 0.30 -31.73 19.58
CA TRP A 156 1.69 -31.49 19.17
C TRP A 156 2.14 -30.03 19.29
N GLN A 157 1.21 -29.12 19.56
CA GLN A 157 1.47 -27.68 19.72
C GLN A 157 2.62 -27.33 20.68
N PRO A 158 2.71 -27.88 21.91
CA PRO A 158 3.78 -27.51 22.84
C PRO A 158 5.16 -27.96 22.34
N GLU A 159 5.28 -29.16 21.76
CA GLU A 159 6.56 -29.69 21.27
C GLU A 159 7.04 -28.90 20.05
N VAL A 160 6.12 -28.56 19.13
CA VAL A 160 6.45 -27.70 17.98
C VAL A 160 6.82 -26.29 18.45
N GLN A 161 6.14 -25.74 19.45
CA GLN A 161 6.47 -24.42 20.00
C GLN A 161 7.86 -24.41 20.65
N GLU A 162 8.24 -25.48 21.33
CA GLU A 162 9.60 -25.64 21.87
C GLU A 162 10.64 -25.68 20.74
N LEU A 163 10.39 -26.45 19.68
CA LEU A 163 11.24 -26.48 18.50
C LEU A 163 11.38 -25.10 17.86
N LEU A 164 10.28 -24.35 17.73
CA LEU A 164 10.29 -22.99 17.20
C LEU A 164 11.14 -22.06 18.07
N ASN A 165 10.99 -22.13 19.39
CA ASN A 165 11.79 -21.34 20.32
C ASN A 165 13.29 -21.68 20.22
N GLN A 166 13.63 -22.97 20.09
CA GLN A 166 15.02 -23.41 19.91
C GLN A 166 15.62 -22.90 18.59
N LEU A 167 14.89 -23.02 17.48
CA LEU A 167 15.35 -22.59 16.15
C LEU A 167 15.41 -21.07 16.02
N GLN A 168 14.45 -20.35 16.61
CA GLN A 168 14.44 -18.89 16.61
C GLN A 168 15.51 -18.32 17.55
N GLY A 169 15.74 -18.95 18.70
CA GLY A 169 16.88 -18.66 19.58
C GLY A 169 18.21 -18.88 18.87
N ALA A 170 18.37 -19.95 18.10
CA ALA A 170 19.57 -20.18 17.30
C ALA A 170 19.77 -19.12 16.20
N LEU A 171 18.67 -18.58 15.65
CA LEU A 171 18.72 -17.52 14.62
C LEU A 171 19.07 -16.15 15.23
N THR A 172 18.53 -15.79 16.39
CA THR A 172 18.82 -14.53 17.08
C THR A 172 20.18 -14.54 17.78
N ASN A 173 20.63 -15.71 18.23
CA ASN A 173 21.93 -15.90 18.86
C ASN A 173 23.04 -16.16 17.85
N GLN A 174 22.77 -16.10 16.54
CA GLN A 174 23.87 -15.94 15.59
C GLN A 174 24.61 -14.66 15.96
N PRO A 175 25.89 -14.76 16.38
CA PRO A 175 26.70 -13.57 16.48
C PRO A 175 26.63 -12.91 15.10
N PRO A 176 26.49 -11.56 15.02
CA PRO A 176 26.59 -10.87 13.74
C PRO A 176 27.83 -11.44 13.08
N LEU A 177 27.68 -12.06 11.89
CA LEU A 177 28.80 -12.61 11.14
C LEU A 177 29.89 -11.56 11.27
N PRO A 178 31.07 -11.87 11.87
CA PRO A 178 32.10 -10.87 11.99
C PRO A 178 32.26 -10.40 10.57
N LYS A 179 31.90 -9.13 10.30
CA LYS A 179 32.16 -8.51 9.01
C LYS A 179 33.61 -8.84 8.82
N THR A 180 33.89 -9.83 7.97
CA THR A 180 35.25 -10.24 7.70
C THR A 180 35.79 -8.93 7.22
N LYS A 181 36.64 -8.29 8.03
CA LYS A 181 37.21 -7.01 7.67
C LYS A 181 37.77 -7.30 6.30
N ALA A 182 37.09 -6.82 5.26
CA ALA A 182 37.49 -7.08 3.89
C ALA A 182 38.97 -6.76 3.93
N LYS A 183 39.83 -7.75 3.63
CA LYS A 183 41.28 -7.64 3.84
C LYS A 183 41.64 -6.21 3.47
N VAL A 184 42.12 -5.44 4.45
CA VAL A 184 42.46 -4.04 4.22
C VAL A 184 43.28 -4.04 2.95
N THR A 185 42.74 -3.43 1.91
CA THR A 185 43.39 -3.41 0.62
C THR A 185 44.58 -2.50 0.83
N GLU A 186 45.75 -3.08 1.06
CA GLU A 186 46.99 -2.34 1.10
C GLU A 186 47.15 -1.70 -0.28
N PRO A 187 47.25 -0.37 -0.37
CA PRO A 187 47.52 0.30 -1.63
C PRO A 187 48.88 -0.18 -2.12
N LYS A 188 48.88 -1.07 -3.12
CA LYS A 188 50.10 -1.43 -3.83
C LYS A 188 50.56 -0.18 -4.58
N GLU A 189 51.71 0.34 -4.21
CA GLU A 189 52.32 1.49 -4.89
C GLU A 189 52.43 1.15 -6.38
N PHE A 190 51.84 2.01 -7.22
CA PHE A 190 51.94 1.85 -8.66
C PHE A 190 53.38 2.19 -9.07
N ASN A 191 53.95 1.38 -9.95
CA ASN A 191 55.21 1.76 -10.59
C ASN A 191 54.94 3.04 -11.39
N LEU A 192 55.57 4.15 -10.98
CA LEU A 192 55.57 5.44 -11.68
C LEU A 192 56.18 5.23 -13.07
N THR A 193 55.38 4.76 -14.01
CA THR A 193 55.70 4.84 -15.42
C THR A 193 55.22 6.22 -15.85
N ALA A 194 56.16 7.08 -16.26
CA ALA A 194 55.82 8.41 -16.73
C ALA A 194 54.72 8.29 -17.81
N PRO A 195 53.57 8.99 -17.65
CA PRO A 195 52.50 8.89 -18.61
C PRO A 195 53.00 9.40 -19.96
N ARG A 196 52.80 8.62 -21.03
CA ARG A 196 52.98 9.15 -22.38
C ARG A 196 52.07 10.37 -22.52
N PRO A 197 52.59 11.54 -22.97
CA PRO A 197 51.78 12.74 -23.07
C PRO A 197 50.61 12.47 -24.03
N HIS A 198 49.39 12.53 -23.50
CA HIS A 198 48.19 12.49 -24.31
C HIS A 198 48.12 13.79 -25.12
N ALA A 199 48.09 13.68 -26.45
CA ALA A 199 47.74 14.79 -27.31
C ALA A 199 46.28 15.16 -27.04
N ILE A 200 46.05 16.39 -26.58
CA ILE A 200 44.70 16.94 -26.38
C ILE A 200 44.05 17.03 -27.76
N PRO A 201 42.92 16.35 -28.03
CA PRO A 201 42.19 16.56 -29.27
C PRO A 201 41.71 18.02 -29.29
N VAL A 202 42.05 18.75 -30.36
CA VAL A 202 41.57 20.12 -30.56
C VAL A 202 40.04 20.09 -30.54
N PRO A 203 39.38 20.86 -29.67
CA PRO A 203 37.93 20.85 -29.59
C PRO A 203 37.34 21.39 -30.89
N GLU A 204 36.36 20.67 -31.45
CA GLU A 204 35.59 21.17 -32.59
C GLU A 204 34.93 22.51 -32.21
N PRO A 205 35.03 23.54 -33.08
CA PRO A 205 34.44 24.84 -32.79
C PRO A 205 32.92 24.70 -32.65
N VAL A 206 32.41 25.13 -31.50
CA VAL A 206 30.98 25.12 -31.19
C VAL A 206 30.25 25.97 -32.24
N PRO A 207 29.19 25.45 -32.89
CA PRO A 207 28.42 26.22 -33.85
C PRO A 207 27.92 27.51 -33.20
N VAL A 208 28.21 28.66 -33.80
CA VAL A 208 27.73 29.96 -33.32
C VAL A 208 26.22 29.99 -33.50
N VAL A 209 25.50 29.67 -32.43
CA VAL A 209 24.03 29.73 -32.41
C VAL A 209 23.62 31.20 -32.53
N ALA A 210 22.78 31.49 -33.53
CA ALA A 210 22.25 32.84 -33.72
C ALA A 210 21.58 33.35 -32.44
N LYS A 211 21.84 34.62 -32.08
CA LYS A 211 21.26 35.24 -30.88
C LYS A 211 19.74 35.08 -30.89
N THR A 212 19.18 34.66 -29.77
CA THR A 212 17.74 34.47 -29.59
C THR A 212 17.00 35.77 -29.88
N ARG A 213 15.87 35.66 -30.59
CA ARG A 213 15.01 36.81 -30.89
C ARG A 213 14.59 37.48 -29.57
N PRO A 214 14.52 38.83 -29.52
CA PRO A 214 14.06 39.52 -28.33
C PRO A 214 12.67 39.02 -27.96
N VAL A 215 12.45 38.82 -26.66
CA VAL A 215 11.20 38.27 -26.14
C VAL A 215 10.04 39.16 -26.61
N PRO A 216 8.98 38.59 -27.19
CA PRO A 216 7.83 39.36 -27.67
C PRO A 216 7.27 40.24 -26.56
N ARG A 217 6.90 41.49 -26.88
CA ARG A 217 6.28 42.41 -25.91
C ARG A 217 4.98 41.88 -25.28
N SER A 218 4.38 40.84 -25.87
CA SER A 218 3.22 40.13 -25.31
C SER A 218 3.53 39.36 -24.02
N THR A 219 4.79 39.00 -23.77
CA THR A 219 5.19 38.27 -22.55
C THR A 219 5.04 39.10 -21.28
N TYR A 220 5.09 40.43 -21.39
CA TYR A 220 4.86 41.35 -20.28
C TYR A 220 3.39 41.76 -20.13
N ARG A 221 2.48 41.25 -20.97
CA ARG A 221 1.04 41.50 -20.81
C ARG A 221 0.47 40.48 -19.81
N PRO A 222 -0.22 40.92 -18.75
CA PRO A 222 -0.82 40.00 -17.81
C PRO A 222 -1.86 39.10 -18.51
N PRO A 223 -1.94 37.81 -18.13
CA PRO A 223 -2.88 36.86 -18.70
C PRO A 223 -4.35 37.33 -18.53
N LYS A 224 -5.23 36.94 -19.46
CA LYS A 224 -6.66 37.30 -19.41
C LYS A 224 -7.33 36.78 -18.12
N GLU A 225 -6.80 35.68 -17.61
CA GLU A 225 -7.18 34.99 -16.39
C GLU A 225 -7.00 35.88 -15.15
N GLN A 226 -5.98 36.74 -15.11
CA GLN A 226 -5.81 37.69 -13.99
C GLN A 226 -6.93 38.72 -13.94
N ARG A 227 -7.36 39.24 -15.11
CA ARG A 227 -8.52 40.15 -15.17
C ARG A 227 -9.80 39.45 -14.74
N LEU A 228 -9.99 38.19 -15.14
CA LEU A 228 -11.15 37.39 -14.74
C LEU A 228 -11.16 37.15 -13.22
N LEU A 229 -10.02 36.86 -12.62
CA LEU A 229 -9.89 36.69 -11.17
C LEU A 229 -10.17 37.98 -10.41
N GLU A 230 -9.72 39.14 -10.90
CA GLU A 230 -10.05 40.43 -10.30
C GLU A 230 -11.55 40.74 -10.38
N THR A 231 -12.20 40.46 -11.51
CA THR A 231 -13.66 40.62 -11.63
C THR A 231 -14.42 39.69 -10.69
N THR A 232 -13.96 38.44 -10.55
CA THR A 232 -14.54 37.46 -9.63
C THR A 232 -14.34 37.86 -8.17
N LYS A 233 -13.16 38.36 -7.79
CA LYS A 233 -12.90 38.88 -6.44
C LYS A 233 -13.79 40.07 -6.11
N ARG A 234 -13.97 41.02 -7.03
CA ARG A 234 -14.89 42.17 -6.85
C ARG A 234 -16.34 41.71 -6.71
N TYR A 235 -16.78 40.76 -7.52
CA TYR A 235 -18.11 40.20 -7.45
C TYR A 235 -18.36 39.46 -6.13
N ASN A 236 -17.42 38.60 -5.72
CA ASN A 236 -17.50 37.86 -4.46
C ASN A 236 -17.51 38.80 -3.26
N ARG A 237 -16.73 39.89 -3.30
CA ARG A 237 -16.75 40.92 -2.26
C ARG A 237 -18.12 41.58 -2.14
N ARG A 238 -18.71 42.03 -3.26
CA ARG A 238 -20.06 42.61 -3.28
C ARG A 238 -21.12 41.64 -2.76
N LYS A 239 -21.04 40.37 -3.18
CA LYS A 239 -21.96 39.32 -2.73
C LYS A 239 -21.82 39.03 -1.24
N ALA A 240 -20.60 39.06 -0.70
CA ALA A 240 -20.35 38.89 0.73
C ALA A 240 -20.89 40.08 1.53
N GLU A 241 -20.71 41.31 1.04
CA GLU A 241 -21.29 42.51 1.64
C GLU A 241 -22.84 42.45 1.63
N GLU A 242 -23.44 42.01 0.53
CA GLU A 242 -24.90 41.82 0.44
C GLU A 242 -25.40 40.74 1.41
N LEU A 243 -24.70 39.60 1.51
CA LEU A 243 -25.04 38.55 2.48
C LEU A 243 -24.90 39.03 3.91
N LEU A 244 -23.88 39.82 4.23
CA LEU A 244 -23.68 40.41 5.54
C LEU A 244 -24.85 41.36 5.89
N LEU A 245 -25.27 42.20 4.94
CA LEU A 245 -26.43 43.09 5.12
C LEU A 245 -27.72 42.29 5.34
N ARG A 246 -27.96 41.23 4.54
CA ARG A 246 -29.11 40.33 4.73
C ARG A 246 -29.09 39.66 6.10
N ALA A 247 -27.93 39.12 6.51
CA ALA A 247 -27.76 38.49 7.81
C ALA A 247 -28.00 39.49 8.95
N SER A 248 -27.51 40.72 8.85
CA SER A 248 -27.76 41.77 9.85
C SER A 248 -29.25 42.15 9.94
N VAL A 249 -29.97 42.20 8.81
CA VAL A 249 -31.44 42.39 8.80
C VAL A 249 -32.17 41.18 9.39
N GLU A 250 -31.67 39.97 9.14
CA GLU A 250 -32.25 38.72 9.65
C GLU A 250 -31.94 38.45 11.13
N GLU A 251 -30.80 38.91 11.67
CA GLU A 251 -30.48 38.87 13.11
C GLU A 251 -31.56 39.56 13.95
N MET A 252 -32.14 40.64 13.41
CA MET A 252 -33.26 41.39 14.02
C MET A 252 -34.60 40.62 13.97
N ARG A 253 -34.71 39.50 13.24
CA ARG A 253 -35.92 38.64 13.25
C ARG A 253 -35.94 37.65 14.39
N CYS A 254 -34.78 37.23 14.92
CA CYS A 254 -34.71 36.30 16.05
C CYS A 254 -35.14 36.94 17.38
N ALA A 255 -35.13 38.29 17.47
CA ALA A 255 -35.57 39.06 18.63
C ALA A 255 -37.02 39.58 18.53
N ARG A 256 -37.74 39.34 17.41
CA ARG A 256 -39.16 39.70 17.28
C ARG A 256 -40.04 38.54 17.74
N PRO A 257 -40.96 38.73 18.70
CA PRO A 257 -41.99 37.74 18.99
C PRO A 257 -42.79 37.50 17.71
N ARG A 258 -42.93 36.23 17.30
CA ARG A 258 -43.85 35.89 16.21
C ARG A 258 -45.26 36.25 16.65
N PRO A 259 -46.06 36.99 15.86
CA PRO A 259 -47.49 37.09 16.13
C PRO A 259 -48.09 35.68 16.05
N GLN A 260 -48.61 35.19 17.17
CA GLN A 260 -49.46 34.00 17.17
C GLN A 260 -50.76 34.40 16.46
N GLY A 261 -50.98 33.90 15.24
CA GLY A 261 -52.26 34.11 14.58
C GLY A 261 -52.30 34.12 13.06
N GLU A 262 -51.32 33.58 12.34
CA GLU A 262 -51.48 33.33 10.90
C GLU A 262 -51.27 31.84 10.57
N PRO A 263 -52.21 31.20 9.85
CA PRO A 263 -52.11 29.80 9.50
C PRO A 263 -50.91 29.58 8.56
N PRO A 264 -50.23 28.42 8.61
CA PRO A 264 -49.04 28.19 7.81
C PRO A 264 -49.41 28.16 6.32
N VAL A 265 -49.08 29.23 5.61
CA VAL A 265 -49.00 29.20 4.14
C VAL A 265 -47.84 28.28 3.79
N GLU A 266 -48.12 27.34 2.89
CA GLU A 266 -47.32 26.19 2.48
C GLU A 266 -45.89 26.54 2.05
N ASP A 267 -44.94 26.64 2.98
CA ASP A 267 -43.53 26.69 2.63
C ASP A 267 -42.68 25.85 3.56
N SER A 268 -42.93 24.54 3.54
CA SER A 268 -42.00 23.55 4.10
C SER A 268 -42.07 22.21 3.37
N LYS A 269 -41.76 22.24 2.06
CA LYS A 269 -41.09 21.11 1.38
C LYS A 269 -39.61 21.01 1.82
N LYS A 270 -39.37 21.06 3.12
CA LYS A 270 -38.17 20.48 3.77
C LYS A 270 -38.65 19.40 4.72
N LYS A 271 -39.36 18.41 4.15
CA LYS A 271 -39.37 17.06 4.73
C LYS A 271 -37.90 16.71 4.93
N LEU A 272 -37.49 16.58 6.20
CA LEU A 272 -36.28 15.85 6.57
C LEU A 272 -36.22 14.64 5.65
N ARG A 273 -35.21 14.60 4.77
CA ARG A 273 -34.93 13.42 3.97
C ARG A 273 -34.45 12.38 4.97
N LEU A 274 -35.39 11.69 5.62
CA LEU A 274 -35.23 10.29 5.96
C LEU A 274 -34.53 9.67 4.77
N ARG A 275 -33.32 9.15 4.99
CA ARG A 275 -32.61 8.36 3.99
C ARG A 275 -33.56 7.22 3.65
N PHE A 276 -34.31 7.39 2.58
CA PHE A 276 -35.09 6.32 1.99
C PHE A 276 -34.13 5.14 1.80
N PRO A 277 -34.53 3.89 2.06
CA PRO A 277 -33.79 2.74 1.55
C PRO A 277 -33.58 2.96 0.04
N PRO A 278 -32.50 2.42 -0.55
CA PRO A 278 -32.15 2.70 -1.94
C PRO A 278 -33.41 2.59 -2.78
N ARG A 279 -33.84 3.73 -3.34
CA ARG A 279 -35.05 3.82 -4.13
C ARG A 279 -34.84 2.81 -5.24
N ILE A 280 -35.62 1.71 -5.24
CA ILE A 280 -35.58 0.71 -6.30
C ILE A 280 -35.76 1.51 -7.58
N LEU A 281 -34.66 1.70 -8.31
CA LEU A 281 -34.70 2.45 -9.55
C LEU A 281 -35.56 1.59 -10.45
N LYS A 282 -36.61 2.20 -11.02
CA LYS A 282 -37.44 1.53 -12.01
C LYS A 282 -36.50 0.87 -13.00
N ALA A 283 -36.62 -0.46 -13.13
CA ALA A 283 -35.84 -1.20 -14.11
C ALA A 283 -35.95 -0.46 -15.46
N PRO A 284 -34.84 -0.27 -16.19
CA PRO A 284 -34.89 0.35 -17.50
C PRO A 284 -35.95 -0.37 -18.34
N LYS A 285 -36.82 0.40 -18.99
CA LYS A 285 -37.90 -0.16 -19.82
C LYS A 285 -37.28 -1.12 -20.83
N LEU A 286 -37.88 -2.31 -21.00
CA LEU A 286 -37.44 -3.28 -22.01
C LEU A 286 -37.30 -2.57 -23.35
N THR A 287 -36.06 -2.45 -23.84
CA THR A 287 -35.79 -1.93 -25.17
C THR A 287 -35.82 -3.10 -26.12
N PHE A 288 -37.04 -3.51 -26.52
CA PHE A 288 -37.17 -4.31 -27.72
C PHE A 288 -36.71 -3.47 -28.91
N TYR A 289 -36.04 -4.11 -29.85
CA TYR A 289 -35.72 -3.52 -31.15
C TYR A 289 -37.01 -3.00 -31.77
N ARG A 290 -37.11 -1.69 -31.97
CA ARG A 290 -38.14 -1.11 -32.83
C ARG A 290 -37.57 -1.12 -34.24
N PRO A 291 -38.23 -1.79 -35.19
CA PRO A 291 -37.95 -1.55 -36.59
C PRO A 291 -38.04 -0.05 -36.85
N ASN A 292 -37.08 0.53 -37.55
CA ASN A 292 -37.24 1.89 -38.04
C ASN A 292 -38.33 1.83 -39.13
N ASP A 293 -39.51 2.37 -38.84
CA ASP A 293 -40.62 2.45 -39.80
C ASP A 293 -40.37 3.48 -40.93
N ASP A 294 -39.15 4.02 -41.00
CA ASP A 294 -38.74 5.03 -41.96
C ASP A 294 -38.43 4.38 -43.32
N SER A 295 -39.50 4.18 -44.10
CA SER A 295 -39.60 3.80 -45.52
C SER A 295 -39.82 2.30 -45.84
N PRO A 296 -40.82 1.98 -46.70
CA PRO A 296 -41.10 0.61 -47.12
C PRO A 296 -40.12 0.21 -48.24
N VAL A 297 -38.86 -0.02 -47.90
CA VAL A 297 -37.91 -0.66 -48.81
C VAL A 297 -38.06 -2.17 -48.68
N LYS A 298 -38.34 -2.86 -49.80
CA LYS A 298 -38.38 -4.32 -49.84
C LYS A 298 -36.98 -4.86 -49.52
N LEU A 299 -36.78 -5.33 -48.29
CA LEU A 299 -35.50 -5.90 -47.86
C LEU A 299 -35.23 -7.22 -48.61
N ASN A 300 -33.97 -7.43 -48.98
CA ASN A 300 -33.52 -8.72 -49.50
C ASN A 300 -33.69 -9.81 -48.43
N THR A 301 -33.95 -11.05 -48.84
CA THR A 301 -34.11 -12.20 -47.93
C THR A 301 -32.95 -12.34 -46.94
N ALA A 302 -31.71 -12.10 -47.40
CA ALA A 302 -30.53 -12.10 -46.55
C ALA A 302 -30.50 -10.98 -45.49
N ALA A 303 -31.07 -9.80 -45.79
CA ALA A 303 -31.17 -8.70 -44.83
C ALA A 303 -32.21 -9.03 -43.74
N ILE A 304 -33.37 -9.57 -44.13
CA ILE A 304 -34.42 -10.02 -43.20
C ILE A 304 -33.87 -11.08 -42.23
N LEU A 305 -33.10 -12.06 -42.73
CA LEU A 305 -32.51 -13.09 -41.88
C LEU A 305 -31.45 -12.54 -40.92
N ARG A 306 -30.66 -11.55 -41.34
CA ARG A 306 -29.67 -10.89 -40.47
C ARG A 306 -30.34 -10.05 -39.38
N GLU A 307 -31.39 -9.32 -39.72
CA GLU A 307 -32.19 -8.57 -38.75
C GLU A 307 -32.92 -9.51 -37.79
N GLY A 308 -33.49 -10.60 -38.29
CA GLY A 308 -34.12 -11.64 -37.47
C GLY A 308 -33.13 -12.28 -36.49
N ALA A 309 -31.91 -12.60 -36.93
CA ALA A 309 -30.86 -13.14 -36.06
C ALA A 309 -30.40 -12.12 -35.01
N LEU A 310 -30.31 -10.83 -35.36
CA LEU A 310 -30.01 -9.77 -34.38
C LEU A 310 -31.13 -9.61 -33.35
N TYR A 311 -32.39 -9.68 -33.80
CA TYR A 311 -33.57 -9.63 -32.94
C TYR A 311 -33.59 -10.81 -31.96
N GLN A 312 -33.41 -12.04 -32.45
CA GLN A 312 -33.36 -13.24 -31.63
C GLN A 312 -32.28 -13.14 -30.55
N ARG A 313 -31.06 -12.74 -30.94
CA ARG A 313 -29.96 -12.52 -29.98
C ARG A 313 -30.28 -11.46 -28.94
N GLN A 314 -31.02 -10.41 -29.29
CA GLN A 314 -31.42 -9.39 -28.34
C GLN A 314 -32.50 -9.91 -27.38
N VAL A 315 -33.49 -10.65 -27.88
CA VAL A 315 -34.52 -11.30 -27.06
C VAL A 315 -33.89 -12.29 -26.08
N GLU A 316 -32.95 -13.12 -26.53
CA GLU A 316 -32.21 -14.06 -25.67
C GLU A 316 -31.46 -13.34 -24.54
N ARG A 317 -30.80 -12.21 -24.83
CA ARG A 317 -30.11 -11.41 -23.80
C ARG A 317 -31.08 -10.81 -22.80
N GLU A 318 -32.24 -10.33 -23.25
CA GLU A 318 -33.27 -9.77 -22.37
C GLU A 318 -33.90 -10.86 -21.49
N LEU A 319 -34.16 -12.06 -22.04
CA LEU A 319 -34.59 -13.24 -21.28
C LEU A 319 -33.58 -13.60 -20.20
N GLN A 320 -32.30 -13.77 -20.56
CA GLN A 320 -31.23 -14.04 -19.59
C GLN A 320 -31.12 -12.95 -18.51
N ARG A 321 -31.40 -11.69 -18.84
CA ARG A 321 -31.43 -10.61 -17.84
C ARG A 321 -32.60 -10.81 -16.88
N VAL A 322 -33.79 -11.14 -17.39
CA VAL A 322 -34.98 -11.39 -16.56
C VAL A 322 -34.78 -12.61 -15.66
N ASP A 323 -34.21 -13.69 -16.17
CA ASP A 323 -33.90 -14.89 -15.38
C ASP A 323 -32.95 -14.54 -14.22
N LYS A 324 -31.85 -13.83 -14.51
CA LYS A 324 -30.91 -13.36 -13.48
C LYS A 324 -31.55 -12.44 -12.44
N LEU A 325 -32.45 -11.55 -12.86
CA LEU A 325 -33.21 -10.70 -11.92
C LEU A 325 -34.16 -11.54 -11.05
N THR A 326 -34.74 -12.60 -11.61
CA THR A 326 -35.61 -13.56 -10.89
C THR A 326 -34.80 -14.36 -9.85
N ASP A 327 -33.57 -14.71 -10.18
CA ASP A 327 -32.59 -15.33 -9.27
C ASP A 327 -32.06 -14.35 -8.19
N GLY A 328 -32.51 -13.08 -8.20
CA GLY A 328 -32.12 -12.07 -7.23
C GLY A 328 -30.83 -11.32 -7.56
N ALA A 329 -30.27 -11.47 -8.77
CA ALA A 329 -29.10 -10.69 -9.19
C ALA A 329 -29.45 -9.21 -9.36
N GLY A 330 -28.57 -8.31 -8.87
CA GLY A 330 -28.71 -6.87 -9.04
C GLY A 330 -27.83 -6.31 -10.17
N ASP A 331 -28.23 -5.16 -10.75
CA ASP A 331 -27.44 -4.47 -11.77
C ASP A 331 -26.15 -3.85 -11.18
N LEU A 332 -24.99 -4.48 -11.42
CA LEU A 332 -23.67 -3.96 -11.01
C LEU A 332 -23.10 -2.88 -11.95
N SER A 333 -23.83 -2.51 -13.00
CA SER A 333 -23.33 -1.61 -14.06
C SER A 333 -22.95 -0.22 -13.53
N GLU A 334 -23.73 0.33 -12.59
CA GLU A 334 -23.45 1.61 -11.95
C GLU A 334 -22.23 1.55 -11.03
N PHE A 335 -22.06 0.45 -10.28
CA PHE A 335 -20.86 0.22 -9.47
C PHE A 335 -19.60 0.18 -10.34
N LEU A 336 -19.65 -0.53 -11.48
CA LEU A 336 -18.52 -0.61 -12.41
C LEU A 336 -18.23 0.73 -13.12
N LYS A 337 -19.25 1.54 -13.40
CA LYS A 337 -19.07 2.91 -13.91
C LYS A 337 -18.44 3.82 -12.85
N TRP A 338 -18.92 3.73 -11.61
CA TRP A 338 -18.35 4.47 -10.48
C TRP A 338 -16.89 4.08 -10.25
N GLN A 339 -16.57 2.79 -10.20
CA GLN A 339 -15.22 2.29 -10.00
C GLN A 339 -14.25 2.80 -11.08
N ARG A 340 -14.69 2.82 -12.35
CA ARG A 340 -13.91 3.41 -13.45
C ARG A 340 -13.67 4.91 -13.26
N LYS A 341 -14.69 5.66 -12.85
CA LYS A 341 -14.58 7.09 -12.57
C LYS A 341 -13.62 7.37 -11.41
N THR A 342 -13.70 6.60 -10.33
CA THR A 342 -12.81 6.75 -9.17
C THR A 342 -11.36 6.47 -9.56
N ARG A 343 -11.08 5.36 -10.26
CA ARG A 343 -9.73 5.05 -10.76
C ARG A 343 -9.17 6.16 -11.65
N ALA A 344 -9.98 6.73 -12.53
CA ALA A 344 -9.56 7.84 -13.39
C ALA A 344 -9.18 9.08 -12.56
N LYS A 345 -9.98 9.42 -11.54
CA LYS A 345 -9.68 10.53 -10.62
C LYS A 345 -8.41 10.29 -9.82
N ASP A 346 -8.23 9.09 -9.26
CA ASP A 346 -7.04 8.75 -8.48
C ASP A 346 -5.76 8.90 -9.33
N LEU A 347 -5.82 8.51 -10.61
CA LEU A 347 -4.72 8.71 -11.57
C LEU A 347 -4.45 10.20 -11.83
N GLU A 348 -5.50 11.01 -12.04
CA GLU A 348 -5.36 12.47 -12.20
C GLU A 348 -4.73 13.13 -10.97
N GLU A 349 -5.14 12.71 -9.77
CA GLU A 349 -4.56 13.20 -8.50
C GLU A 349 -3.10 12.79 -8.35
N GLN A 350 -2.72 11.57 -8.73
CA GLN A 350 -1.33 11.13 -8.73
C GLN A 350 -0.45 11.96 -9.68
N LEU A 351 -0.95 12.24 -10.89
CA LEU A 351 -0.25 13.10 -11.83
C LEU A 351 -0.09 14.53 -11.28
N ALA A 352 -1.16 15.10 -10.73
CA ALA A 352 -1.14 16.44 -10.13
C ALA A 352 -0.16 16.52 -8.95
N THR A 353 -0.16 15.55 -8.04
CA THR A 353 0.79 15.52 -6.91
C THR A 353 2.24 15.39 -7.36
N GLY A 354 2.50 14.62 -8.42
CA GLY A 354 3.81 14.54 -9.05
C GLY A 354 4.27 15.90 -9.60
N GLU A 355 3.39 16.62 -10.28
CA GLU A 355 3.68 17.97 -10.79
C GLU A 355 3.91 18.98 -9.67
N CYS A 356 3.09 18.96 -8.61
CA CYS A 356 3.27 19.81 -7.43
C CYS A 356 4.65 19.58 -6.79
N ARG A 357 5.06 18.32 -6.58
CA ARG A 357 6.40 18.00 -6.03
C ARG A 357 7.52 18.51 -6.94
N ARG A 358 7.38 18.36 -8.25
CA ARG A 358 8.37 18.88 -9.23
C ARG A 358 8.51 20.40 -9.13
N LEU A 359 7.39 21.12 -9.04
CA LEU A 359 7.38 22.58 -8.92
C LEU A 359 7.95 23.03 -7.57
N GLN A 360 7.59 22.35 -6.48
CA GLN A 360 8.12 22.62 -5.15
C GLN A 360 9.64 22.42 -5.10
N GLY A 361 10.17 21.38 -5.76
CA GLY A 361 11.62 21.18 -5.89
C GLY A 361 12.32 22.32 -6.64
N LYS A 362 11.68 22.91 -7.65
CA LYS A 362 12.21 24.10 -8.36
C LYS A 362 12.22 25.33 -7.48
N LEU A 363 11.12 25.60 -6.77
CA LEU A 363 11.01 26.72 -5.82
C LEU A 363 12.04 26.61 -4.71
N SER A 364 12.18 25.43 -4.09
CA SER A 364 13.17 25.19 -3.03
C SER A 364 14.60 25.47 -3.50
N ARG A 365 14.93 25.12 -4.75
CA ARG A 365 16.24 25.45 -5.34
C ARG A 365 16.43 26.96 -5.49
N GLU A 366 15.43 27.68 -5.96
CA GLU A 366 15.47 29.14 -6.10
C GLU A 366 15.62 29.82 -4.73
N GLU A 367 14.84 29.39 -3.74
CA GLU A 367 14.92 29.85 -2.35
C GLU A 367 16.31 29.60 -1.75
N ALA A 368 16.89 28.42 -1.96
CA ALA A 368 18.25 28.11 -1.50
C ALA A 368 19.32 28.99 -2.16
N VAL A 369 19.16 29.34 -3.44
CA VAL A 369 20.05 30.27 -4.14
C VAL A 369 19.91 31.68 -3.57
N LEU A 370 18.69 32.14 -3.31
CA LEU A 370 18.43 33.46 -2.70
C LEU A 370 19.00 33.55 -1.28
N ALA A 371 18.79 32.52 -0.45
CA ALA A 371 19.34 32.46 0.90
C ALA A 371 20.87 32.51 0.90
N ARG A 372 21.52 31.78 -0.02
CA ARG A 372 22.99 31.87 -0.20
C ARG A 372 23.44 33.28 -0.57
N ARG A 373 22.72 33.97 -1.45
CA ARG A 373 23.02 35.35 -1.83
C ARG A 373 22.87 36.31 -0.65
N GLN A 374 21.82 36.14 0.16
CA GLN A 374 21.61 36.95 1.37
C GLN A 374 22.76 36.77 2.37
N VAL A 375 23.15 35.53 2.68
CA VAL A 375 24.29 35.24 3.58
C VAL A 375 25.58 35.86 3.06
N VAL A 376 25.85 35.79 1.76
CA VAL A 376 27.03 36.43 1.15
C VAL A 376 26.96 37.95 1.31
N GLN A 377 25.79 38.57 1.13
CA GLN A 377 25.63 40.01 1.26
C GLN A 377 25.78 40.49 2.72
N GLU A 378 25.20 39.76 3.67
CA GLU A 378 25.36 40.04 5.10
C GLU A 378 26.83 39.91 5.54
N ASN A 379 27.53 38.86 5.06
CA ASN A 379 28.95 38.68 5.36
C ASN A 379 29.81 39.82 4.78
N LYS A 380 29.46 40.33 3.59
CA LYS A 380 30.11 41.52 3.02
C LYS A 380 29.89 42.75 3.91
N GLN A 381 28.64 43.03 4.29
CA GLN A 381 28.31 44.16 5.17
C GLN A 381 29.05 44.08 6.50
N LYS A 382 29.08 42.90 7.14
CA LYS A 382 29.84 42.67 8.39
C LYS A 382 31.34 42.86 8.20
N ALA A 383 31.89 42.45 7.06
CA ALA A 383 33.30 42.66 6.76
C ALA A 383 33.64 44.14 6.56
N ASP A 384 32.76 44.90 5.92
CA ASP A 384 32.94 46.33 5.71
C ASP A 384 32.79 47.12 7.02
N GLN A 385 31.81 46.78 7.87
CA GLN A 385 31.70 47.32 9.23
C GLN A 385 32.98 47.09 10.06
N LYS A 386 33.54 45.88 10.01
CA LYS A 386 34.81 45.58 10.71
C LYS A 386 35.99 46.39 10.16
N LYS A 387 36.04 46.67 8.86
CA LYS A 387 37.08 47.53 8.28
C LYS A 387 36.93 48.98 8.77
N GLU A 388 35.71 49.48 8.84
CA GLU A 388 35.38 50.81 9.36
C GLU A 388 35.72 50.93 10.87
N GLU A 389 35.42 49.92 11.68
CA GLU A 389 35.79 49.88 13.11
C GLU A 389 37.33 49.88 13.32
N VAL A 390 38.08 49.21 12.44
CA VAL A 390 39.55 49.17 12.49
C VAL A 390 40.18 50.48 12.04
N THR A 391 39.58 51.15 11.04
CA THR A 391 40.05 52.48 10.56
C THR A 391 39.56 53.63 11.44
N GLY A 392 38.47 53.45 12.18
CA GLY A 392 37.87 54.42 13.10
C GLY A 392 38.46 54.43 14.52
N ARG A 393 39.46 53.60 14.85
CA ARG A 393 40.24 53.74 16.10
C ARG A 393 41.34 54.78 15.93
N PRO A 394 41.24 55.99 16.52
CA PRO A 394 42.33 56.95 16.49
C PRO A 394 43.33 56.58 17.59
N GLY A 395 44.58 56.35 17.18
CA GLY A 395 45.75 56.42 18.05
C GLY A 395 46.14 55.10 18.69
N TRP A 396 47.11 54.42 18.09
CA TRP A 396 48.34 53.93 18.75
C TRP A 396 49.38 53.77 17.63
N LEU A 397 50.19 54.82 17.43
CA LEU A 397 51.43 54.77 16.64
C LEU A 397 52.56 54.37 17.59
N GLY A 398 53.25 53.28 17.27
CA GLY A 398 54.52 52.87 17.90
C GLY A 398 55.19 51.78 17.06
N PRO A 399 56.52 51.83 16.81
CA PRO A 399 57.10 51.38 15.56
C PRO A 399 57.64 49.95 15.59
N GLY A 400 57.67 49.33 14.40
CA GLY A 400 58.62 48.31 14.00
C GLY A 400 58.47 46.93 14.63
N LEU A 401 57.96 45.97 13.86
CA LEU A 401 58.45 44.59 13.87
C LEU A 401 57.99 43.86 12.60
N ALA A 402 58.96 43.16 12.02
CA ALA A 402 58.95 42.38 10.80
C ALA A 402 57.61 41.72 10.41
N VAL A 403 57.26 41.87 9.12
CA VAL A 403 56.34 40.97 8.43
C VAL A 403 57.12 39.71 8.04
N PRO A 404 56.82 38.51 8.56
CA PRO A 404 57.15 37.29 7.85
C PRO A 404 56.03 37.01 6.84
N VAL A 405 56.42 36.88 5.58
CA VAL A 405 55.63 36.19 4.56
C VAL A 405 55.46 34.75 5.03
N VAL A 406 54.31 34.42 5.62
CA VAL A 406 53.95 33.04 5.94
C VAL A 406 52.88 32.57 4.97
N ALA A 407 53.27 31.51 4.28
CA ALA A 407 52.52 30.64 3.40
C ALA A 407 51.02 30.51 3.69
N ALA A 408 50.25 30.52 2.60
CA ALA A 408 48.86 30.09 2.56
C ALA A 408 48.68 28.69 3.20
N PRO A 409 47.71 28.49 4.12
CA PRO A 409 47.30 27.16 4.50
C PRO A 409 46.39 26.57 3.41
N ARG A 410 46.84 25.45 2.85
CA ARG A 410 46.00 24.49 2.12
C ARG A 410 44.83 24.03 3.01
N HIS A 411 43.65 23.95 2.41
CA HIS A 411 42.51 23.11 2.78
C HIS A 411 42.19 22.97 4.28
N PHE A 412 41.45 23.93 4.82
CA PHE A 412 40.52 23.61 5.90
C PHE A 412 39.28 22.94 5.30
N LEU A 413 39.16 21.63 5.52
CA LEU A 413 37.91 20.90 5.43
C LEU A 413 36.88 21.60 6.33
N LEU A 414 35.92 22.28 5.71
CA LEU A 414 34.69 22.69 6.40
C LEU A 414 33.93 21.42 6.77
N LYS A 415 34.10 20.99 8.02
CA LYS A 415 33.14 20.15 8.72
C LYS A 415 31.75 20.79 8.57
N PRO A 416 30.69 20.05 8.19
CA PRO A 416 29.33 20.60 8.24
C PRO A 416 29.01 20.99 9.69
N PRO A 417 28.24 22.06 9.93
CA PRO A 417 27.92 22.47 11.28
C PRO A 417 27.12 21.37 11.98
N GLU A 418 27.65 20.92 13.11
CA GLU A 418 26.87 20.22 14.13
C GLU A 418 25.70 21.13 14.51
N SER A 419 24.49 20.69 14.18
CA SER A 419 23.25 21.32 14.62
C SER A 419 23.12 21.18 16.13
N ARG A 420 23.69 22.14 16.88
CA ARG A 420 23.29 22.41 18.26
C ARG A 420 21.91 23.06 18.23
N MET A 421 20.89 22.22 18.37
CA MET A 421 19.55 22.63 18.80
C MET A 421 19.66 22.96 20.30
N ASP A 422 19.96 24.22 20.62
CA ASP A 422 19.69 24.72 21.96
C ASP A 422 18.20 25.04 22.07
N VAL A 423 17.58 24.24 22.92
CA VAL A 423 16.21 24.31 23.40
C VAL A 423 15.98 25.66 24.06
N LEU A 424 15.31 26.57 23.36
CA LEU A 424 14.56 27.65 24.02
C LEU A 424 13.13 27.16 24.25
N ALA A 425 12.89 26.77 25.50
CA ALA A 425 11.58 26.51 26.05
C ALA A 425 10.73 27.78 25.99
N GLY A 426 9.81 27.81 25.02
CA GLY A 426 8.70 28.74 24.92
C GLY A 426 7.44 27.92 24.66
N ALA A 427 6.54 27.91 25.64
CA ALA A 427 5.33 27.11 25.74
C ALA A 427 4.56 26.88 24.43
N SER A 428 4.51 25.62 23.99
CA SER A 428 3.45 25.07 23.15
C SER A 428 3.20 23.63 23.57
N LEU A 429 2.03 23.41 24.15
CA LEU A 429 1.53 22.11 24.61
C LEU A 429 1.48 21.07 23.47
N PRO A 430 1.77 19.79 23.74
CA PRO A 430 1.76 18.74 22.72
C PRO A 430 0.34 18.28 22.36
N VAL A 431 0.09 18.16 21.05
CA VAL A 431 -1.16 17.67 20.42
C VAL A 431 -1.47 16.20 20.71
N SER A 432 -0.63 15.47 21.46
CA SER A 432 -0.88 14.09 21.87
C SER A 432 -1.83 13.93 23.07
N LEU A 433 -2.31 15.04 23.67
CA LEU A 433 -3.41 15.04 24.64
C LEU A 433 -4.80 15.26 24.00
N LEU A 434 -4.87 15.50 22.68
CA LEU A 434 -6.14 15.77 21.96
C LEU A 434 -6.73 14.55 21.25
N VAL A 435 -6.02 13.41 21.21
CA VAL A 435 -6.59 12.14 20.69
C VAL A 435 -6.97 11.18 21.83
N GLY A 436 -6.42 11.35 23.04
CA GLY A 436 -6.80 10.58 24.23
C GLY A 436 -8.06 11.08 24.96
N LEU A 437 -8.41 12.37 24.84
CA LEU A 437 -9.59 12.95 25.49
C LEU A 437 -10.89 12.87 24.65
N ALA A 438 -10.80 12.50 23.37
CA ALA A 438 -11.98 12.31 22.52
C ALA A 438 -12.61 10.91 22.64
N ALA A 439 -11.94 9.95 23.27
CA ALA A 439 -12.46 8.59 23.49
C ALA A 439 -13.09 8.36 24.88
N ALA A 440 -12.89 9.29 25.84
CA ALA A 440 -13.42 9.15 27.20
C ALA A 440 -14.79 9.83 27.44
N GLN A 441 -15.31 10.59 26.46
CA GLN A 441 -16.57 11.34 26.59
C GLN A 441 -17.78 10.69 25.88
N MET A 442 -17.66 9.44 25.41
CA MET A 442 -18.72 8.71 24.68
C MET A 442 -19.05 7.34 25.31
N ARG A 443 -19.02 7.26 26.65
CA ARG A 443 -19.71 6.23 27.43
C ARG A 443 -20.25 6.83 28.73
N GLN A 444 -21.29 7.64 28.62
CA GLN A 444 -22.28 7.77 29.69
C GLN A 444 -23.64 7.51 29.06
N GLU A 445 -24.14 6.30 29.25
CA GLU A 445 -25.58 6.03 29.12
C GLU A 445 -26.31 6.86 30.18
N PRO A 446 -27.47 7.46 29.85
CA PRO A 446 -28.34 8.00 30.88
C PRO A 446 -28.95 6.82 31.66
N ALA A 447 -28.61 6.74 32.94
CA ALA A 447 -29.31 5.89 33.89
C ALA A 447 -30.81 6.27 33.89
N GLY A 448 -31.65 5.31 33.50
CA GLY A 448 -33.11 5.40 33.61
C GLY A 448 -33.57 5.55 35.07
N PRO A 449 -34.79 6.04 35.30
CA PRO A 449 -35.28 6.33 36.64
C PRO A 449 -35.41 5.05 37.47
N ARG A 450 -34.78 5.05 38.65
CA ARG A 450 -34.98 4.02 39.67
C ARG A 450 -36.44 4.09 40.14
N GLY A 451 -37.16 2.97 39.98
CA GLY A 451 -38.47 2.75 40.60
C GLY A 451 -38.38 2.76 42.13
N PRO A 452 -39.52 2.97 42.81
CA PRO A 452 -39.55 3.15 44.25
C PRO A 452 -39.19 1.85 45.00
N ALA A 453 -38.37 2.00 46.03
CA ALA A 453 -38.01 0.95 46.97
C ALA A 453 -39.24 0.48 47.74
N VAL A 454 -39.51 -0.83 47.69
CA VAL A 454 -40.46 -1.50 48.56
C VAL A 454 -39.83 -1.61 49.95
N ALA A 455 -40.46 -0.96 50.93
CA ALA A 455 -40.16 -1.14 52.34
C ALA A 455 -40.63 -2.53 52.80
N PRO A 456 -39.90 -3.22 53.71
CA PRO A 456 -40.45 -4.36 54.39
C PRO A 456 -41.43 -3.85 55.46
N SER A 457 -42.60 -4.47 55.53
CA SER A 457 -43.56 -4.32 56.63
C SER A 457 -43.76 -5.71 57.27
N PRO A 458 -44.17 -5.73 58.55
CA PRO A 458 -43.70 -6.66 59.58
C PRO A 458 -44.22 -8.09 59.50
#